data_AF-A0A392P679-F1
#
_entry.id   AF-A0A392P679-F1
#
_cell.length_a   1.000
_cell.length_b   1.000
_cell.length_c   1.000
_cell.angle_alpha   90.00
_cell.angle_beta   90.00
_cell.angle_gamma   90.00
#
_symmetry.space_group_name_H-M   'P 1'
#
loop_
_entity.id
_entity.type
_entity.pdbx_description
1 polymer ?
#
loop_
_entity_poly.entity_id
_entity_poly.type
_entity_poly.pdbx_seq_one_letter_code
_entity_poly.pdbx_strand_id
1 'polypeptide(L)'
;PVILDYLASKTICSDDLVVVSPDVGGVARARAFAKKLSDAPLAIVDKRRHGHNVAEVMNLIGDVKGKVAVMVDDMIDTAGETMTL
;
A
#
# COMPACT_ATOMS: atom_id res chain seq x y z
N PRO A 1 0.94 -4.20 -18.29
CA PRO A 1 0.71 -2.81 -17.81
C PRO A 1 2.02 -2.28 -17.23
N VAL A 2 2.50 -1.11 -17.67
CA VAL A 2 3.90 -0.67 -17.49
C VAL A 2 4.41 -0.78 -16.04
N ILE A 3 3.60 -0.43 -15.04
CA ILE A 3 4.00 -0.50 -13.61
C ILE A 3 4.11 -1.95 -13.11
N LEU A 4 3.19 -2.81 -13.52
CA LEU A 4 3.22 -4.24 -13.18
C LEU A 4 4.42 -4.93 -13.82
N ASP A 5 4.70 -4.58 -15.08
CA ASP A 5 5.81 -5.15 -15.84
C ASP A 5 7.16 -4.69 -15.23
N TYR A 6 7.23 -3.44 -14.75
CA TYR A 6 8.38 -2.93 -14.00
C TYR A 6 8.59 -3.65 -12.66
N LEU A 7 7.54 -3.84 -11.87
CA LEU A 7 7.63 -4.55 -10.58
C LEU A 7 7.99 -6.02 -10.77
N ALA A 8 7.43 -6.68 -11.79
CA ALA A 8 7.81 -8.04 -12.15
C ALA A 8 9.27 -8.13 -12.61
N SER A 9 9.79 -7.11 -13.30
CA SER A 9 11.20 -7.06 -13.74
C SER A 9 12.21 -6.91 -12.60
N LYS A 10 11.77 -6.44 -11.42
CA LYS A 10 12.64 -6.20 -10.25
C LYS A 10 13.01 -7.47 -9.47
N THR A 11 12.54 -8.66 -9.90
CA THR A 11 12.85 -9.96 -9.27
C THR A 11 12.64 -9.94 -7.75
N ILE A 12 11.55 -9.34 -7.29
CA ILE A 12 11.15 -9.38 -5.89
C ILE A 12 10.34 -10.67 -5.71
N CYS A 13 10.77 -11.56 -4.82
CA CYS A 13 9.99 -12.74 -4.48
C CYS A 13 8.61 -12.30 -3.98
N SER A 14 7.55 -12.91 -4.52
CA SER A 14 6.17 -12.56 -4.16
C SER A 14 5.88 -12.80 -2.67
N ASP A 15 6.60 -13.73 -2.02
CA ASP A 15 6.49 -14.01 -0.58
C ASP A 15 7.06 -12.88 0.29
N ASP A 16 8.04 -12.14 -0.24
CA ASP A 16 8.68 -11.00 0.42
C ASP A 16 7.97 -9.69 0.11
N LEU A 17 6.89 -9.69 -0.67
CA LEU A 17 6.18 -8.49 -1.08
C LEU A 17 4.85 -8.36 -0.31
N VAL A 18 4.46 -7.12 -0.04
CA VAL A 18 3.13 -6.78 0.46
C VAL A 18 2.64 -5.54 -0.28
N VAL A 19 1.42 -5.59 -0.81
CA VAL A 19 0.79 -4.42 -1.42
C VAL A 19 0.10 -3.63 -0.32
N VAL A 20 0.36 -2.33 -0.27
CA VAL A 20 -0.17 -1.44 0.77
C VAL A 20 -1.14 -0.44 0.16
N SER A 21 -2.36 -0.36 0.70
CA SER A 21 -3.31 0.71 0.42
C SER A 21 -3.10 1.84 1.44
N PRO A 22 -2.76 3.07 1.00
CA PRO A 22 -2.49 4.21 1.89
C PRO A 22 -3.74 4.71 2.62
N ASP A 23 -4.93 4.36 2.11
CA ASP A 23 -6.22 4.64 2.71
C ASP A 23 -7.20 3.48 2.49
N VAL A 24 -8.39 3.58 3.07
CA VAL A 24 -9.46 2.60 2.90
C VAL A 24 -10.14 2.73 1.52
N GLY A 25 -10.12 3.92 0.89
CA GLY A 25 -10.75 4.19 -0.40
C GLY A 25 -10.07 3.50 -1.58
N GLY A 26 -8.74 3.39 -1.53
CA GLY A 26 -7.87 2.77 -2.53
C GLY A 26 -7.78 1.25 -2.45
N VAL A 27 -8.41 0.61 -1.46
CA VAL A 27 -8.28 -0.84 -1.17
C VAL A 27 -8.66 -1.70 -2.37
N ALA A 28 -9.70 -1.32 -3.10
CA ALA A 28 -10.14 -2.06 -4.30
C ALA A 28 -9.05 -2.09 -5.38
N ARG A 29 -8.33 -0.97 -5.57
CA ARG A 29 -7.22 -0.88 -6.53
C ARG A 29 -6.00 -1.65 -6.03
N ALA A 30 -5.61 -1.45 -4.77
CA ALA A 30 -4.50 -2.18 -4.16
C ALA A 30 -4.73 -3.70 -4.23
N ARG A 31 -5.96 -4.17 -3.97
CA ARG A 31 -6.34 -5.58 -4.13
C ARG A 31 -6.23 -6.07 -5.58
N ALA A 32 -6.63 -5.26 -6.56
CA ALA A 32 -6.50 -5.63 -7.97
C ALA A 32 -5.03 -5.71 -8.41
N PHE A 33 -4.15 -4.89 -7.84
CA PHE A 33 -2.70 -4.97 -8.04
C PHE A 33 -2.10 -6.21 -7.37
N ALA A 34 -2.45 -6.48 -6.11
CA ALA A 34 -2.02 -7.65 -5.36
C ALA A 34 -2.33 -8.96 -6.10
N LYS A 35 -3.55 -9.10 -6.62
CA LYS A 35 -3.97 -10.25 -7.43
C LYS A 35 -3.11 -10.47 -8.68
N LYS A 36 -2.62 -9.39 -9.29
CA LYS A 36 -1.75 -9.46 -10.48
C LYS A 36 -0.28 -9.68 -10.13
N LEU A 37 0.13 -9.41 -8.89
CA LEU A 37 1.45 -9.66 -8.34
C LEU A 37 1.48 -11.01 -7.60
N SER A 38 1.04 -12.07 -8.27
CA SER A 38 1.02 -13.44 -7.73
C SER A 38 0.23 -13.59 -6.42
N ASP A 39 -0.94 -12.97 -6.34
CA ASP A 39 -1.80 -12.99 -5.13
C ASP A 39 -1.06 -12.53 -3.85
N ALA A 40 -0.25 -11.48 -3.99
CA ALA A 40 0.51 -10.92 -2.87
C ALA A 40 -0.39 -10.51 -1.68
N PRO A 41 0.14 -10.59 -0.44
CA PRO A 41 -0.52 -10.07 0.75
C PRO A 41 -0.92 -8.59 0.59
N LEU A 42 -2.08 -8.22 1.15
CA LEU A 42 -2.59 -6.86 1.18
C LEU A 42 -2.52 -6.31 2.61
N ALA A 43 -1.96 -5.12 2.75
CA ALA A 43 -2.05 -4.31 3.95
C ALA A 43 -2.81 -3.01 3.67
N ILE A 44 -3.53 -2.52 4.68
CA ILE A 44 -4.39 -1.34 4.57
C ILE A 44 -4.09 -0.42 5.73
N VAL A 45 -3.95 0.85 5.42
CA VAL A 45 -3.81 1.91 6.41
C VAL A 45 -5.19 2.52 6.66
N ASP A 46 -5.68 2.40 7.88
CA ASP A 46 -6.86 3.12 8.36
C ASP A 46 -6.42 4.34 9.18
N LYS A 47 -6.58 5.53 8.60
CA LYS A 47 -6.31 6.80 9.25
C LYS A 47 -7.61 7.35 9.84
N ARG A 48 -7.80 7.24 11.15
CA ARG A 48 -8.95 7.86 11.81
C ARG A 48 -8.62 9.29 12.21
N ARG A 49 -9.21 10.26 11.52
CA ARG A 49 -9.12 11.69 11.89
C ARG A 49 -10.18 11.99 12.94
N HIS A 50 -9.76 12.16 14.20
CA HIS A 50 -10.67 12.53 15.31
C HIS A 50 -10.89 14.04 15.45
N GLY A 51 -10.26 14.89 14.62
CA GLY A 51 -10.47 16.34 14.59
C GLY A 51 -9.58 17.06 13.57
N HIS A 52 -9.76 18.38 13.42
CA HIS A 52 -8.83 19.22 12.66
C HIS A 52 -7.52 19.34 13.46
N ASN A 53 -6.39 19.03 12.82
CA ASN A 53 -5.00 19.10 13.35
C ASN A 53 -4.53 18.00 14.33
N VAL A 54 -5.25 16.90 14.52
CA VAL A 54 -4.73 15.72 15.24
C VAL A 54 -4.98 14.47 14.41
N ALA A 55 -4.03 14.12 13.55
CA ALA A 55 -4.04 12.90 12.76
C ALA A 55 -3.05 11.90 13.38
N GLU A 56 -3.43 11.26 14.49
CA GLU A 56 -2.52 10.35 15.21
C GLU A 56 -3.17 9.03 15.62
N VAL A 57 -4.02 8.45 14.76
CA VAL A 57 -4.28 7.01 14.85
C VAL A 57 -4.21 6.41 13.45
N MET A 58 -3.07 5.78 13.17
CA MET A 58 -2.79 5.02 11.95
C MET A 58 -2.88 3.54 12.32
N ASN A 59 -4.02 2.91 12.04
CA ASN A 59 -4.17 1.47 12.23
C ASN A 59 -3.71 0.77 10.96
N LEU A 60 -2.66 -0.04 11.06
CA LEU A 60 -2.21 -0.90 9.96
C LEU A 60 -2.90 -2.26 10.08
N ILE A 61 -3.65 -2.63 9.05
CA ILE A 61 -4.32 -3.93 8.94
C ILE A 61 -3.54 -4.77 7.94
N GLY A 62 -2.88 -5.83 8.40
CA GLY A 62 -2.03 -6.71 7.59
C GLY A 62 -0.60 -6.78 8.12
N ASP A 63 0.16 -7.78 7.69
CA ASP A 63 1.56 -7.95 8.08
C ASP A 63 2.51 -7.42 7.00
N VAL A 64 3.32 -6.43 7.38
CA VAL A 64 4.33 -5.81 6.53
C VAL A 64 5.76 -6.03 7.04
N LYS A 65 5.92 -6.65 8.21
CA LYS A 65 7.21 -6.70 8.89
C LYS A 65 8.18 -7.59 8.12
N GLY A 66 9.33 -7.04 7.75
CA GLY A 66 10.36 -7.76 7.00
C GLY A 66 10.00 -7.99 5.53
N LYS A 67 8.96 -7.34 5.01
CA LYS A 67 8.52 -7.42 3.62
C LYS A 67 8.79 -6.11 2.88
N VAL A 68 8.91 -6.19 1.57
CA VAL A 68 8.93 -5.06 0.64
C VAL A 68 7.49 -4.55 0.48
N ALA A 69 7.23 -3.38 1.04
CA ALA A 69 5.95 -2.70 0.90
C ALA A 69 5.85 -1.97 -0.45
N VAL A 70 4.86 -2.34 -1.26
CA VAL A 70 4.50 -1.66 -2.50
C VAL A 70 3.23 -0.86 -2.25
N MET A 71 3.37 0.44 -2.01
CA MET A 71 2.23 1.35 -1.89
C MET A 71 1.63 1.62 -3.27
N VAL A 72 0.31 1.42 -3.37
CA VAL A 72 -0.44 1.65 -4.60
C VAL A 72 -1.46 2.75 -4.35
N ASP A 73 -1.27 3.87 -5.04
CA ASP A 73 -2.23 4.97 -5.07
C ASP A 73 -2.49 5.43 -6.51
N ASP A 74 -3.60 6.12 -6.75
CA ASP A 74 -3.90 6.70 -8.06
C ASP A 74 -3.17 8.02 -8.31
N MET A 75 -2.95 8.81 -7.27
CA MET A 75 -2.24 10.08 -7.35
C MET A 75 -1.43 10.34 -6.09
N ILE A 76 -0.22 10.87 -6.26
CA ILE A 76 0.60 11.40 -5.17
C ILE A 76 0.60 12.92 -5.35
N ASP A 77 -0.05 13.65 -4.44
CA ASP A 77 -0.14 15.12 -4.49
C ASP A 77 1.01 15.76 -3.69
N THR A 78 0.95 15.70 -2.35
CA THR A 78 1.93 16.36 -1.47
C THR A 78 3.00 15.41 -0.92
N ALA A 79 2.91 14.11 -1.22
CA ALA A 79 3.75 13.03 -0.67
C ALA A 79 3.80 12.92 0.87
N GLY A 80 3.20 13.86 1.64
CA GLY A 80 3.14 13.80 3.10
C GLY A 80 2.39 12.57 3.61
N GLU A 81 1.37 12.14 2.86
CA GLU A 81 0.64 10.88 3.08
C GLU A 81 1.55 9.65 2.98
N THR A 82 2.41 9.60 1.95
CA THR A 82 3.32 8.48 1.68
C THR A 82 4.54 8.47 2.61
N MET A 83 5.05 9.64 3.00
CA MET A 83 6.25 9.75 3.85
C MET A 83 5.99 9.44 5.33
N THR A 84 4.74 9.57 5.78
CA THR A 84 4.35 9.31 7.19
C THR A 84 4.09 7.82 7.45
N LEU A 85 4.20 6.97 6.43
CA LEU A 85 3.83 5.55 6.45
C LEU A 85 5.01 4.59 6.51
#